data_AF-A0A520HUF8-F1
#
_entry.id   AF-A0A520HUF8-F1
#
_cell.length_a   1.000
_cell.length_b   1.000
_cell.length_c   1.000
_cell.angle_alpha   90.00
_cell.angle_beta   90.00
_cell.angle_gamma   90.00
#
_symmetry.space_group_name_H-M   'P 1'
#
loop_
_entity.id
_entity.type
_entity.pdbx_description
1 polymer ?
#
loop_
_entity_poly.entity_id
_entity_poly.type
_entity_poly.pdbx_seq_one_letter_code
_entity_poly.pdbx_strand_id
1 'polypeptide(L)'
;MRTFTGLLTLCAAAGALAQTPDPLTDFQITGRVYEPQAVAPTDERIAQVTVPPGSRLHRFAEGLYNPRIIATASDGTVYVTQRTPGNLVMIKDRDGDGIADTQRIVLRQKDLHGLAIRGRTMYLV
;
A
#
# COMPACT_ATOMS: atom_id res chain seq x y z
N MET A 1 -11.92 73.77 -28.77
CA MET A 1 -11.24 75.05 -28.44
C MET A 1 -11.21 75.17 -26.92
N ARG A 2 -10.00 75.37 -26.34
CA ARG A 2 -9.67 75.67 -24.93
C ARG A 2 -9.88 74.54 -23.91
N THR A 3 -8.98 74.19 -23.00
CA THR A 3 -7.53 74.44 -22.76
C THR A 3 -7.15 73.44 -21.66
N PHE A 4 -5.95 72.88 -21.74
CA PHE A 4 -5.34 72.03 -20.70
C PHE A 4 -4.87 72.88 -19.51
N THR A 5 -5.08 72.40 -18.28
CA THR A 5 -4.21 72.69 -17.13
C THR A 5 -4.10 71.43 -16.30
N GLY A 6 -2.88 70.90 -16.19
CA GLY A 6 -2.59 69.67 -15.48
C GLY A 6 -2.53 69.83 -13.96
N LEU A 7 -2.69 68.71 -13.26
CA LEU A 7 -2.21 68.54 -11.90
C LEU A 7 -1.60 67.13 -11.80
N LEU A 8 -0.30 67.10 -11.58
CA LEU A 8 0.50 65.93 -11.30
C LEU A 8 0.26 65.55 -9.83
N THR A 9 -0.36 64.39 -9.58
CA THR A 9 -0.48 63.83 -8.23
C THR A 9 0.44 62.61 -8.11
N LEU A 10 1.42 62.74 -7.22
CA LEU A 10 2.41 61.73 -6.86
C LEU A 10 1.98 61.07 -5.54
N CYS A 11 2.29 59.77 -5.41
CA CYS A 11 2.19 58.90 -4.21
C CYS A 11 0.76 58.43 -3.84
N ALA A 12 0.54 57.17 -3.43
CA ALA A 12 1.44 56.23 -2.78
C ALA A 12 1.20 54.79 -3.26
N ALA A 13 2.28 54.02 -3.39
CA ALA A 13 2.20 52.56 -3.42
C ALA A 13 1.60 52.11 -2.08
N ALA A 14 0.35 51.65 -2.10
CA ALA A 14 -0.19 50.88 -0.99
C ALA A 14 0.68 49.63 -0.86
N GLY A 15 1.50 49.58 0.19
CA GLY A 15 2.25 48.38 0.53
C GLY A 15 1.27 47.21 0.57
N ALA A 16 1.56 46.18 -0.22
CA ALA A 16 0.93 44.89 -0.01
C ALA A 16 1.20 44.51 1.44
N LEU A 17 0.18 44.59 2.29
CA LEU A 17 0.20 43.91 3.57
C LEU A 17 0.27 42.42 3.23
N ALA A 18 1.49 41.89 3.20
CA ALA A 18 1.72 40.46 3.22
C ALA A 18 0.93 39.92 4.42
N GLN A 19 -0.09 39.12 4.16
CA GLN A 19 -0.82 38.43 5.20
C GLN A 19 0.18 37.51 5.90
N THR A 20 0.56 37.87 7.13
CA THR A 20 1.31 36.98 8.02
C THR A 20 0.51 35.68 8.13
N PRO A 21 1.10 34.49 7.94
CA PRO A 21 0.40 33.25 8.21
C PRO A 21 -0.12 33.27 9.66
N ASP A 22 -1.40 32.92 9.83
CA ASP A 22 -2.11 32.79 11.11
C ASP A 22 -1.26 32.01 12.14
N PRO A 23 -1.19 32.39 13.43
CA PRO A 23 -0.35 31.71 14.40
C PRO A 23 -0.73 30.23 14.45
N LEU A 24 0.27 29.40 14.19
CA LEU A 24 0.23 27.94 14.28
C LEU A 24 -0.63 27.52 15.48
N THR A 25 -1.80 26.94 15.21
CA THR A 25 -2.69 26.42 16.24
C THR A 25 -1.93 25.38 17.06
N ASP A 26 -1.71 25.64 18.35
CA ASP A 26 -1.21 24.63 19.29
C ASP A 26 -2.37 23.69 19.62
N PHE A 27 -2.29 22.45 19.15
CA PHE A 27 -3.27 21.42 19.46
C PHE A 27 -2.58 20.13 19.88
N GLN A 28 -3.14 19.48 20.90
CA GLN A 28 -2.72 18.16 21.35
C GLN A 28 -3.66 17.08 20.80
N ILE A 29 -3.10 16.11 20.08
CA ILE A 29 -3.81 14.88 19.71
C ILE A 29 -3.39 13.78 20.68
N THR A 30 -4.34 13.31 21.50
CA THR A 30 -4.13 12.09 22.29
C THR A 30 -4.61 10.89 21.47
N GLY A 31 -3.66 10.17 20.87
CA GLY A 31 -3.92 8.88 20.21
C GLY A 31 -3.74 7.72 21.17
N ARG A 32 -4.70 6.79 21.21
CA ARG A 32 -4.53 5.46 21.83
C ARG A 32 -4.42 4.43 20.73
N VAL A 33 -3.27 3.78 20.61
CA VAL A 33 -3.05 2.68 19.65
C VAL A 33 -3.17 1.37 20.41
N TYR A 34 -4.18 0.58 20.05
CA TYR A 34 -4.33 -0.80 20.52
C TYR A 34 -3.83 -1.71 19.41
N GLU A 35 -2.66 -2.31 19.60
CA GLU A 35 -2.10 -3.28 18.68
C GLU A 35 -2.27 -4.68 19.29
N PRO A 36 -3.15 -5.53 18.72
CA PRO A 36 -3.26 -6.92 19.16
C PRO A 36 -1.92 -7.62 19.02
N GLN A 37 -1.57 -8.44 20.01
CA GLN A 37 -0.38 -9.26 19.93
C GLN A 37 -0.48 -10.20 18.71
N ALA A 38 0.49 -10.12 17.81
CA ALA A 38 0.61 -11.08 16.73
C ALA A 38 0.85 -12.49 17.31
N VAL A 39 0.05 -13.45 16.86
CA VAL A 39 0.15 -14.85 17.26
C VAL A 39 0.49 -15.71 16.05
N ALA A 40 1.28 -16.77 16.26
CA ALA A 40 1.61 -17.70 15.19
C ALA A 40 0.37 -18.47 14.71
N PRO A 41 0.23 -18.73 13.40
CA PRO A 41 -0.86 -19.53 12.84
C PRO A 41 -0.59 -21.02 13.04
N THR A 42 -0.73 -21.50 14.27
CA THR A 42 -0.67 -22.93 14.61
C THR A 42 -1.89 -23.66 14.05
N ASP A 43 -1.79 -24.97 13.87
CA ASP A 43 -2.90 -25.77 13.32
C ASP A 43 -4.15 -25.70 14.21
N GLU A 44 -3.97 -25.65 15.54
CA GLU A 44 -5.06 -25.45 16.50
C GLU A 44 -5.78 -24.11 16.29
N ARG A 45 -5.04 -23.03 15.99
CA ARG A 45 -5.64 -21.71 15.71
C ARG A 45 -6.31 -21.65 14.34
N ILE A 46 -5.72 -22.31 13.33
CA ILE A 46 -6.32 -22.41 12.01
C ILE A 46 -7.65 -23.18 12.09
N ALA A 47 -7.71 -24.24 12.90
CA ALA A 47 -8.93 -25.03 13.10
C ALA A 47 -10.08 -24.26 13.76
N GLN A 48 -9.79 -23.11 14.40
CA GLN A 48 -10.81 -22.24 15.00
C GLN A 48 -11.44 -21.27 13.98
N VAL A 49 -10.91 -21.18 12.76
CA VAL A 49 -11.44 -20.29 11.73
C VAL A 49 -12.69 -20.91 11.10
N THR A 50 -13.84 -20.27 11.31
CA THR A 50 -15.08 -20.66 10.64
C THR A 50 -15.07 -20.26 9.17
N VAL A 51 -15.35 -21.22 8.30
CA VAL A 51 -15.56 -21.00 6.86
C VAL A 51 -17.00 -21.31 6.46
N PRO A 52 -17.51 -20.74 5.35
CA PRO A 52 -18.84 -21.06 4.84
C PRO A 52 -19.02 -22.57 4.59
N PRO A 53 -20.26 -23.10 4.69
CA PRO A 53 -20.53 -24.51 4.37
C PRO A 53 -20.02 -24.91 2.98
N GLY A 54 -19.36 -26.06 2.89
CA GLY A 54 -18.76 -26.56 1.65
C GLY A 54 -17.35 -26.03 1.35
N SER A 55 -16.86 -25.04 2.10
CA SER A 55 -15.49 -24.55 2.00
C SER A 55 -14.52 -25.35 2.86
N ARG A 56 -13.24 -25.34 2.48
CA ARG A 56 -12.13 -25.87 3.28
C ARG A 56 -11.07 -24.80 3.47
N LEU A 57 -10.44 -24.80 4.65
CA LEU A 57 -9.29 -23.97 4.97
C LEU A 57 -8.11 -24.89 5.27
N HIS A 58 -7.00 -24.66 4.60
CA HIS A 58 -5.74 -25.32 4.89
C HIS A 58 -4.58 -24.41 4.50
N ARG A 59 -3.38 -24.81 4.90
CA ARG A 59 -2.15 -24.08 4.63
C ARG A 59 -1.70 -24.35 3.19
N PHE A 60 -1.74 -23.32 2.34
CA PHE A 60 -1.22 -23.39 0.97
C PHE A 60 0.31 -23.23 0.92
N ALA A 61 0.85 -22.24 1.63
CA ALA A 61 2.28 -21.95 1.70
C ALA A 61 2.65 -21.31 3.05
N GLU A 62 3.91 -21.40 3.44
CA GLU A 62 4.43 -20.83 4.68
C GLU A 62 5.87 -20.29 4.54
N GLY A 63 6.40 -19.71 5.63
CA GLY A 63 7.75 -19.15 5.66
C GLY A 63 7.92 -17.86 4.84
N LEU A 64 6.82 -17.22 4.45
CA LEU A 64 6.86 -15.92 3.75
C LEU A 64 7.22 -14.81 4.73
N TYR A 65 8.24 -14.02 4.38
CA TYR A 65 8.66 -12.85 5.15
C TYR A 65 7.82 -11.62 4.78
N ASN A 66 7.04 -11.09 5.74
CA ASN A 66 6.25 -9.86 5.61
C ASN A 66 5.48 -9.77 4.26
N PRO A 67 4.66 -10.79 3.91
CA PRO A 67 3.90 -10.78 2.67
C PRO A 67 2.90 -9.61 2.65
N ARG A 68 2.69 -9.03 1.46
CA ARG A 68 1.82 -7.86 1.25
C ARG A 68 0.69 -8.19 0.29
N ILE A 69 0.91 -7.99 -1.00
CA ILE A 69 -0.13 -8.18 -2.03
C ILE A 69 0.02 -9.56 -2.64
N ILE A 70 -1.11 -10.25 -2.80
CA ILE A 70 -1.24 -11.54 -3.46
C ILE A 70 -2.02 -11.36 -4.76
N ALA A 71 -1.57 -11.98 -5.85
CA ALA A 71 -2.31 -12.05 -7.10
C ALA A 71 -2.11 -13.39 -7.79
N THR A 72 -3.17 -13.90 -8.41
CA THR A 72 -3.18 -15.19 -9.12
C THR A 72 -3.15 -14.97 -10.62
N ALA A 73 -2.23 -15.62 -11.32
CA ALA A 73 -2.23 -15.69 -12.77
C ALA A 73 -3.29 -16.69 -13.27
N SER A 74 -3.61 -16.62 -14.57
CA SER A 74 -4.62 -17.50 -15.19
C SER A 74 -4.24 -18.99 -15.19
N ASP A 75 -2.95 -19.30 -15.01
CA ASP A 75 -2.44 -20.68 -14.91
C ASP A 75 -2.42 -21.20 -13.45
N GLY A 76 -3.02 -20.46 -12.51
CA GLY A 76 -3.03 -20.81 -11.09
C GLY A 76 -1.77 -20.40 -10.31
N THR A 77 -0.74 -19.86 -10.98
CA THR A 77 0.46 -19.37 -10.28
C THR A 77 0.11 -18.22 -9.35
N VAL A 78 0.52 -18.32 -8.09
CA VAL A 78 0.33 -17.28 -7.09
C VAL A 78 1.60 -16.42 -7.01
N TYR A 79 1.44 -15.11 -7.02
CA TYR A 79 2.53 -14.15 -6.80
C TYR A 79 2.27 -13.34 -5.54
N VAL A 80 3.31 -13.16 -4.74
CA VAL A 80 3.25 -12.43 -3.46
C VAL A 80 4.36 -11.40 -3.39
N THR A 81 4.03 -10.14 -3.08
CA THR A 81 5.04 -9.10 -2.82
C THR A 81 5.50 -9.11 -1.36
N GLN A 82 6.77 -8.79 -1.14
CA GLN A 82 7.38 -8.57 0.17
C GLN A 82 8.06 -7.20 0.13
N ARG A 83 7.40 -6.14 0.63
CA ARG A 83 7.89 -4.74 0.51
C ARG A 83 9.31 -4.54 0.99
N THR A 84 9.60 -5.08 2.16
CA THR A 84 10.95 -5.21 2.68
C THR A 84 11.13 -6.71 2.86
N PRO A 85 12.05 -7.36 2.12
CA PRO A 85 13.23 -6.79 1.45
C PRO A 85 13.03 -6.30 0.00
N GLY A 86 11.83 -6.35 -0.55
CA GLY A 86 11.55 -5.96 -1.94
C GLY A 86 11.55 -7.15 -2.89
N ASN A 87 10.87 -8.24 -2.53
CA ASN A 87 10.79 -9.46 -3.35
C ASN A 87 9.42 -9.59 -4.00
N LEU A 88 9.41 -10.17 -5.20
CA LEU A 88 8.25 -10.86 -5.75
C LEU A 88 8.50 -12.37 -5.64
N VAL A 89 7.64 -13.05 -4.89
CA VAL A 89 7.70 -14.50 -4.69
C VAL A 89 6.66 -15.16 -5.57
N MET A 90 7.08 -16.10 -6.42
CA MET A 90 6.22 -16.99 -7.18
C MET A 90 6.00 -18.27 -6.39
N ILE A 91 4.74 -18.69 -6.27
CA ILE A 91 4.29 -19.88 -5.57
C ILE A 91 3.45 -20.73 -6.52
N LYS A 92 3.76 -22.03 -6.63
CA LYS A 92 3.04 -22.97 -7.50
C LYS A 92 2.76 -24.27 -6.76
N ASP A 93 1.53 -24.73 -6.91
CA ASP A 93 1.07 -26.11 -6.72
C ASP A 93 1.09 -26.77 -8.11
N ARG A 94 1.82 -27.88 -8.26
CA ARG A 94 2.02 -28.58 -9.53
C ARG A 94 1.17 -29.84 -9.63
N ASP A 95 0.82 -30.47 -8.52
CA ASP A 95 0.05 -31.71 -8.51
C ASP A 95 -1.44 -31.51 -8.22
N GLY A 96 -1.84 -30.29 -7.85
CA GLY A 96 -3.22 -29.89 -7.64
C GLY A 96 -3.79 -30.35 -6.30
N ASP A 97 -2.95 -30.72 -5.33
CA ASP A 97 -3.39 -31.12 -4.00
C ASP A 97 -3.78 -29.94 -3.09
N GLY A 98 -3.55 -28.71 -3.58
CA GLY A 98 -3.81 -27.47 -2.86
C GLY A 98 -2.67 -27.05 -1.94
N ILE A 99 -1.47 -27.64 -2.07
CA ILE A 99 -0.27 -27.31 -1.31
C ILE A 99 0.81 -26.85 -2.29
N ALA A 100 1.55 -25.80 -1.93
CA ALA A 100 2.59 -25.28 -2.79
C ALA A 100 3.83 -26.18 -2.83
N ASP A 101 4.12 -26.76 -4.00
CA ASP A 101 5.36 -27.47 -4.30
C ASP A 101 6.58 -26.56 -4.49
N THR A 102 6.36 -25.30 -4.82
CA THR A 102 7.44 -24.38 -5.18
C THR A 102 7.16 -22.99 -4.71
N GLN A 103 8.15 -22.42 -4.02
CA GLN A 103 8.21 -21.04 -3.62
C GLN A 103 9.57 -20.47 -4.03
N ARG A 104 9.59 -19.46 -4.90
CA ARG A 104 10.83 -18.87 -5.45
C ARG A 104 10.72 -17.37 -5.59
N ILE A 105 11.77 -16.64 -5.20
CA ILE A 105 11.90 -15.22 -5.53
C ILE A 105 12.21 -15.11 -7.03
N VAL A 106 11.34 -14.43 -7.78
CA VAL A 106 11.46 -14.26 -9.23
C VAL A 106 11.85 -12.85 -9.65
N LEU A 107 11.68 -11.88 -8.75
CA LEU A 107 12.10 -10.50 -8.97
C LEU A 107 12.46 -9.85 -7.63
N ARG A 108 13.43 -8.94 -7.69
CA ARG A 108 13.80 -8.07 -6.58
C ARG A 108 13.71 -6.62 -7.02
N GLN A 109 12.97 -5.82 -6.27
CA GLN A 109 12.81 -4.39 -6.48
C GLN A 109 12.61 -3.72 -5.12
N LYS A 110 13.39 -2.67 -4.85
CA LYS A 110 13.28 -1.90 -3.61
C LYS A 110 11.85 -1.38 -3.43
N ASP A 111 11.35 -1.48 -2.20
CA ASP A 111 10.03 -0.97 -1.78
C ASP A 111 8.83 -1.57 -2.54
N LEU A 112 8.98 -2.74 -3.17
CA LEU A 112 7.93 -3.38 -3.95
C LEU A 112 6.69 -3.72 -3.12
N HIS A 113 5.61 -2.95 -3.27
CA HIS A 113 4.39 -3.13 -2.50
C HIS A 113 3.27 -3.67 -3.38
N GLY A 114 2.88 -2.92 -4.41
CA GLY A 114 1.73 -3.23 -5.23
C GLY A 114 2.00 -4.31 -6.26
N LEU A 115 0.96 -5.08 -6.55
CA LEU A 115 0.95 -6.14 -7.54
C LEU A 115 -0.46 -6.25 -8.14
N ALA A 116 -0.54 -6.24 -9.46
CA ALA A 116 -1.75 -6.58 -10.20
C ALA A 116 -1.40 -7.36 -11.46
N ILE A 117 -2.29 -8.26 -11.88
CA ILE A 117 -2.11 -9.07 -13.09
C ILE A 117 -3.30 -8.84 -14.02
N ARG A 118 -3.02 -8.56 -15.30
CA ARG A 118 -4.02 -8.48 -16.37
C ARG A 118 -3.53 -9.26 -17.59
N GLY A 119 -4.15 -10.40 -17.85
CA GLY A 119 -3.72 -11.31 -18.91
C GLY A 119 -2.28 -11.77 -18.67
N ARG A 120 -1.37 -11.39 -19.58
CA ARG A 120 0.06 -11.72 -19.49
C ARG A 120 0.91 -10.60 -18.88
N THR A 121 0.30 -9.49 -18.49
CA THR A 121 0.99 -8.31 -17.97
C THR A 121 0.87 -8.25 -16.46
N MET A 122 2.00 -8.03 -15.79
CA MET A 122 2.07 -7.79 -14.35
C MET A 122 2.47 -6.32 -14.10
N TYR A 123 1.73 -5.66 -13.22
CA TYR A 123 1.99 -4.30 -12.75
C TYR A 123 2.56 -4.37 -11.35
N LEU A 124 3.69 -3.71 -11.12
CA LEU A 124 4.43 -3.70 -9.87
C LEU A 124 4.68 -2.24 -9.48
N VAL A 125 4.35 -1.85 -8.24
CA VAL A 125 4.53 -0.48 -7.73
C VAL A 125 5.12 -0.44 -6.34
#